data_AF-A0A935DMD0-F1
#
_entry.id   AF-A0A935DMD0-F1
#
_cell.length_a   1.000
_cell.length_b   1.000
_cell.length_c   1.000
_cell.angle_alpha   90.00
_cell.angle_beta   90.00
_cell.angle_gamma   90.00
#
_symmetry.space_group_name_H-M   'P 1'
#
loop_
_entity.id
_entity.type
_entity.pdbx_description
1 polymer ?
#
loop_
_entity_poly.entity_id
_entity_poly.type
_entity_poly.pdbx_seq_one_letter_code
_entity_poly.pdbx_strand_id
1 'polypeptide(L)'
;MIGATSGRGPAGLGFADTHRGPAVVLNTRGKNENPAVRRFSLAHELCLLSDWDRAEPLVSISGYLTDQGLDRERRANGFAARFLCPETVVHRLRHVRDEDAARVLIDEYGMHYGAARLYLRNEANVHLPEQPPTALRPFIEPDAGMSQREAMRGVEGFPLAEVPMERRGVVGETVMRAWSRGLIPRTAARFLGVTPVAEIETRRGPSSTRTSQRPPSRADEVRAILPDADAFRCLHGLRLLDATLDALRPTGRRS
;
A
#
# COMPACT_ATOMS: atom_id res chain seq x y z
N MET A 1 -14.70 -5.50 -10.26
CA MET A 1 -14.31 -4.15 -9.80
C MET A 1 -14.05 -4.26 -8.30
N ILE A 2 -12.81 -4.06 -7.84
CA ILE A 2 -12.49 -4.09 -6.39
C ILE A 2 -12.89 -2.73 -5.81
N GLY A 3 -14.19 -2.45 -5.79
CA GLY A 3 -14.74 -1.23 -5.18
C GLY A 3 -14.70 -1.37 -3.66
N ALA A 4 -13.93 -0.51 -3.01
CA ALA A 4 -13.69 -0.49 -1.58
C ALA A 4 -14.81 0.25 -0.83
N THR A 5 -15.96 -0.40 -0.62
CA THR A 5 -16.90 0.00 0.44
C THR A 5 -17.55 -1.22 1.10
N SER A 6 -16.75 -2.23 1.47
CA SER A 6 -17.12 -3.04 2.64
C SER A 6 -17.13 -2.09 3.85
N GLY A 7 -18.04 -2.23 4.82
CA GLY A 7 -18.29 -1.29 5.95
C GLY A 7 -17.13 -0.98 6.92
N ARG A 8 -15.91 -0.84 6.42
CA ARG A 8 -14.63 -0.61 7.10
C ARG A 8 -13.80 0.42 6.30
N GLY A 9 -14.36 1.59 6.00
CA GLY A 9 -13.62 2.75 5.45
C GLY A 9 -12.84 2.51 4.15
N PRO A 10 -12.07 3.51 3.69
CA PRO A 10 -11.20 3.38 2.53
C PRO A 10 -10.01 2.43 2.83
N ALA A 11 -9.51 1.74 1.80
CA ALA A 11 -8.35 0.87 1.90
C ALA A 11 -7.03 1.66 1.99
N GLY A 12 -6.98 2.80 1.33
CA GLY A 12 -5.85 3.73 1.31
C GLY A 12 -6.31 5.16 1.08
N LEU A 13 -5.41 6.11 1.30
CA LEU A 13 -5.57 7.51 0.96
C LEU A 13 -4.20 8.14 0.68
N GLY A 14 -3.98 8.59 -0.54
CA GLY A 14 -2.92 9.51 -0.91
C GLY A 14 -3.34 10.97 -0.73
N PHE A 15 -2.46 11.80 -0.16
CA PHE A 15 -2.60 13.26 -0.17
C PHE A 15 -1.25 13.93 -0.36
N ALA A 16 -1.24 15.07 -1.07
CA ALA A 16 -0.09 15.96 -1.14
C ALA A 16 -0.56 17.38 -0.84
N ASP A 17 0.24 18.13 -0.09
CA ASP A 17 0.02 19.56 0.07
C ASP A 17 1.36 20.32 0.04
N THR A 18 1.29 21.63 -0.17
CA THR A 18 2.46 22.51 -0.32
C THR A 18 3.35 22.58 0.92
N HIS A 19 2.89 22.11 2.07
CA HIS A 19 3.59 22.20 3.36
C HIS A 19 4.06 20.86 3.91
N ARG A 20 3.38 19.75 3.56
CA ARG A 20 3.57 18.41 4.13
C ARG A 20 4.18 17.42 3.14
N GLY A 21 4.20 17.76 1.85
CA GLY A 21 4.67 16.86 0.79
C GLY A 21 3.70 15.69 0.54
N PRO A 22 4.03 14.78 -0.38
CA PRO A 22 3.20 13.63 -0.70
C PRO A 22 3.24 12.58 0.43
N ALA A 23 2.07 12.08 0.82
CA ALA A 23 1.90 11.06 1.83
C ALA A 23 0.85 10.03 1.42
N VAL A 24 1.10 8.75 1.72
CA VAL A 24 0.13 7.67 1.63
C VAL A 24 -0.22 7.17 3.02
N VAL A 25 -1.51 7.03 3.30
CA VAL A 25 -2.04 6.37 4.50
C VAL A 25 -2.76 5.11 4.06
N LEU A 26 -2.40 3.96 4.63
CA LEU A 26 -3.08 2.70 4.38
C LEU A 26 -3.84 2.25 5.61
N ASN A 27 -5.08 1.81 5.43
CA ASN A 27 -5.79 1.08 6.46
C ASN A 27 -5.23 -0.32 6.52
N THR A 28 -4.49 -0.67 7.57
CA THR A 28 -3.80 -1.97 7.69
C THR A 28 -4.70 -3.07 8.27
N ARG A 29 -5.98 -2.77 8.52
CA ARG A 29 -6.99 -3.72 8.99
C ARG A 29 -7.90 -4.17 7.84
N GLY A 30 -8.60 -5.28 8.03
CA GLY A 30 -9.50 -5.82 7.01
C GLY A 30 -8.72 -6.36 5.80
N LYS A 31 -9.08 -5.94 4.58
CA LYS A 31 -8.51 -6.54 3.35
C LYS A 31 -6.98 -6.41 3.25
N ASN A 32 -6.42 -5.32 3.77
CA ASN A 32 -4.98 -5.08 3.78
C ASN A 32 -4.23 -5.83 4.90
N GLU A 33 -4.92 -6.64 5.72
CA GLU A 33 -4.24 -7.63 6.57
C GLU A 33 -3.48 -8.62 5.69
N ASN A 34 -4.05 -8.98 4.54
CA ASN A 34 -3.35 -9.70 3.48
C ASN A 34 -2.28 -8.79 2.83
N PRO A 35 -0.99 -9.13 2.91
CA PRO A 35 0.10 -8.32 2.35
C PRO A 35 0.03 -8.12 0.82
N ALA A 36 -0.44 -9.10 0.05
CA ALA A 36 -0.59 -8.96 -1.40
C ALA A 36 -1.62 -7.87 -1.75
N VAL A 37 -2.72 -7.81 -1.01
CA VAL A 37 -3.72 -6.74 -1.13
C VAL A 37 -3.12 -5.40 -0.70
N ARG A 38 -2.36 -5.38 0.41
CA ARG A 38 -1.72 -4.16 0.92
C ARG A 38 -0.71 -3.57 -0.07
N ARG A 39 0.11 -4.40 -0.71
CA ARG A 39 1.05 -3.98 -1.77
C ARG A 39 0.32 -3.37 -2.95
N PHE A 40 -0.78 -4.00 -3.38
CA PHE A 40 -1.61 -3.46 -4.46
C PHE A 40 -2.24 -2.11 -4.07
N SER A 41 -2.81 -2.01 -2.87
CA SER A 41 -3.35 -0.75 -2.35
C SER A 41 -2.28 0.35 -2.27
N LEU A 42 -1.07 0.03 -1.80
CA LEU A 42 0.04 0.99 -1.77
C LEU A 42 0.40 1.49 -3.17
N ALA A 43 0.57 0.57 -4.13
CA ALA A 43 0.90 0.91 -5.51
C ALA A 43 -0.21 1.74 -6.17
N HIS A 44 -1.48 1.46 -5.85
CA HIS A 44 -2.62 2.24 -6.29
C HIS A 44 -2.52 3.70 -5.79
N GLU A 45 -2.32 3.91 -4.49
CA GLU A 45 -2.21 5.26 -3.91
C GLU A 45 -0.98 6.01 -4.43
N LEU A 46 0.13 5.31 -4.69
CA LEU A 46 1.33 5.92 -5.31
C LEU A 46 1.03 6.48 -6.71
N CYS A 47 0.18 5.82 -7.49
CA CYS A 47 -0.27 6.34 -8.79
C CYS A 47 -1.03 7.66 -8.59
N LEU A 48 -1.97 7.68 -7.65
CA LEU A 48 -2.80 8.86 -7.38
C LEU A 48 -1.98 10.07 -6.91
N LEU A 49 -0.87 9.81 -6.19
CA LEU A 49 0.09 10.84 -5.80
C LEU A 49 0.98 11.30 -6.96
N SER A 50 1.37 10.41 -7.86
CA SER A 50 2.22 10.76 -9.00
C SER A 50 1.43 11.49 -10.10
N ASP A 51 0.14 11.19 -10.24
CA ASP A 51 -0.80 11.88 -11.13
C ASP A 51 -1.31 13.21 -10.52
N TRP A 52 -0.66 13.72 -9.45
CA TRP A 52 -1.12 14.89 -8.69
C TRP A 52 -1.11 16.19 -9.50
N ASP A 53 -0.17 16.35 -10.44
CA ASP A 53 -0.17 17.49 -11.37
C ASP A 53 -1.41 17.54 -12.29
N ARG A 54 -2.23 16.48 -12.29
CA ARG A 54 -3.49 16.39 -13.03
C ARG A 54 -4.70 16.18 -12.12
N ALA A 55 -4.52 16.13 -10.80
CA ALA A 55 -5.56 15.80 -9.85
C ALA A 55 -6.16 17.06 -9.19
N GLU A 56 -7.48 17.20 -9.28
CA GLU A 56 -8.24 18.18 -8.49
C GLU A 56 -8.06 17.95 -6.97
N PRO A 57 -8.13 19.01 -6.15
CA PRO A 57 -7.91 18.93 -4.70
C PRO A 57 -8.80 17.89 -4.00
N LEU A 58 -8.27 17.29 -2.92
CA LEU A 58 -8.81 16.19 -2.09
C LEU A 58 -10.32 16.25 -1.75
N VAL A 59 -10.95 17.41 -1.83
CA VAL A 59 -12.40 17.59 -1.63
C VAL A 59 -13.23 16.93 -2.76
N SER A 60 -12.63 16.68 -3.93
CA SER A 60 -13.29 15.96 -5.04
C SER A 60 -13.41 14.44 -4.83
N ILE A 61 -12.78 13.89 -3.78
CA ILE A 61 -12.87 12.45 -3.43
C ILE A 61 -14.28 12.06 -2.95
N SER A 62 -15.14 13.02 -2.59
CA SER A 62 -16.58 12.77 -2.41
C SER A 62 -17.29 12.35 -3.72
N GLY A 63 -16.63 12.50 -4.87
CA GLY A 63 -17.15 12.21 -6.21
C GLY A 63 -16.68 10.89 -6.81
N TYR A 64 -16.43 9.84 -5.99
CA TYR A 64 -16.12 8.47 -6.46
C TYR A 64 -17.10 7.91 -7.52
N LEU A 65 -18.25 8.57 -7.71
CA LEU A 65 -19.30 8.20 -8.65
C LEU A 65 -19.34 9.05 -9.93
N THR A 66 -18.37 9.95 -10.14
CA THR A 66 -18.23 10.67 -11.41
C THR A 66 -17.47 9.81 -12.43
N ASP A 67 -17.74 9.99 -13.72
CA ASP A 67 -17.02 9.28 -14.79
C ASP A 67 -15.49 9.52 -14.71
N GLN A 68 -15.09 10.74 -14.34
CA GLN A 68 -13.69 11.11 -14.12
C GLN A 68 -13.07 10.32 -12.95
N GLY A 69 -13.83 10.14 -11.86
CA GLY A 69 -13.42 9.29 -10.73
C GLY A 69 -13.19 7.85 -11.17
N LEU A 70 -14.11 7.26 -11.93
CA LEU A 70 -13.98 5.90 -12.44
C LEU A 70 -12.76 5.72 -13.35
N ASP A 71 -12.48 6.69 -14.22
CA ASP A 71 -11.30 6.63 -15.09
C ASP A 71 -9.99 6.78 -14.30
N ARG A 72 -9.97 7.63 -13.29
CA ARG A 72 -8.83 7.73 -12.36
C ARG A 72 -8.58 6.42 -11.64
N GLU A 73 -9.62 5.79 -11.10
CA GLU A 73 -9.56 4.48 -10.45
C GLU A 73 -9.06 3.38 -11.40
N ARG A 74 -9.53 3.38 -12.66
CA ARG A 74 -9.06 2.43 -13.68
C ARG A 74 -7.57 2.61 -13.97
N ARG A 75 -7.10 3.85 -14.12
CA ARG A 75 -5.68 4.15 -14.33
C ARG A 75 -4.83 3.72 -13.15
N ALA A 76 -5.25 4.05 -11.92
CA ALA A 76 -4.53 3.66 -10.71
C ALA A 76 -4.45 2.14 -10.53
N ASN A 77 -5.53 1.41 -10.83
CA ASN A 77 -5.52 -0.06 -10.83
C ASN A 77 -4.58 -0.64 -11.92
N GLY A 78 -4.59 -0.06 -13.12
CA GLY A 78 -3.69 -0.45 -14.21
C GLY A 78 -2.22 -0.18 -13.90
N PHE A 79 -1.93 0.96 -13.26
CA PHE A 79 -0.61 1.29 -12.74
C PHE A 79 -0.18 0.29 -11.67
N ALA A 80 -1.02 0.03 -10.66
CA ALA A 80 -0.69 -0.88 -9.57
C ALA A 80 -0.33 -2.29 -10.07
N ALA A 81 -1.07 -2.80 -11.06
CA ALA A 81 -0.77 -4.08 -11.70
C ALA A 81 0.61 -4.08 -12.39
N ARG A 82 0.88 -3.08 -13.24
CA ARG A 82 2.16 -2.95 -13.98
C ARG A 82 3.36 -2.65 -13.08
N PHE A 83 3.11 -1.92 -11.98
CA PHE A 83 4.13 -1.59 -10.99
C PHE A 83 4.57 -2.83 -10.22
N LEU A 84 3.62 -3.72 -9.87
CA LEU A 84 3.94 -4.97 -9.19
C LEU A 84 4.52 -6.02 -10.13
N CYS A 85 3.99 -6.15 -11.35
CA CYS A 85 4.43 -7.13 -12.34
C CYS A 85 4.59 -6.45 -13.70
N PRO A 86 5.83 -6.33 -14.23
CA PRO A 86 6.06 -5.72 -15.53
C PRO A 86 5.34 -6.47 -16.67
N GLU A 87 4.85 -5.73 -17.65
CA GLU A 87 4.08 -6.28 -18.77
C GLU A 87 4.85 -7.31 -19.60
N THR A 88 6.18 -7.16 -19.69
CA THR A 88 7.07 -8.13 -20.35
C THR A 88 7.01 -9.52 -19.71
N VAL A 89 6.74 -9.62 -18.41
CA VAL A 89 6.51 -10.88 -17.71
C VAL A 89 5.21 -11.50 -18.19
N VAL A 90 4.12 -10.73 -18.19
CA VAL A 90 2.79 -11.22 -18.59
C VAL A 90 2.77 -11.69 -20.03
N HIS A 91 3.45 -10.98 -20.94
CA HIS A 91 3.55 -11.40 -22.33
C HIS A 91 4.25 -12.75 -22.51
N ARG A 92 5.25 -13.07 -21.69
CA ARG A 92 5.91 -14.39 -21.71
C ARG A 92 5.01 -15.52 -21.21
N LEU A 93 3.98 -15.20 -20.43
CA LEU A 93 3.03 -16.16 -19.88
C LEU A 93 1.87 -16.49 -20.84
N ARG A 94 1.77 -15.83 -22.01
CA ARG A 94 0.69 -16.04 -23.00
C ARG A 94 0.56 -17.48 -23.51
N HIS A 95 1.64 -18.26 -23.45
CA HIS A 95 1.67 -19.65 -23.93
C HIS A 95 1.80 -20.66 -22.79
N VAL A 96 1.72 -20.19 -21.55
CA VAL A 96 1.72 -21.02 -20.35
C VAL A 96 0.27 -21.37 -20.01
N ARG A 97 0.03 -22.52 -19.34
CA ARG A 97 -1.31 -22.85 -18.86
C ARG A 97 -1.84 -21.74 -17.96
N ASP A 98 -3.12 -21.38 -18.10
CA ASP A 98 -3.74 -20.24 -17.41
C ASP A 98 -3.48 -20.22 -15.90
N GLU A 99 -3.62 -21.38 -15.23
CA GLU A 99 -3.36 -21.51 -13.80
C GLU A 99 -1.87 -21.30 -13.45
N ASP A 100 -0.95 -21.78 -14.28
CA ASP A 100 0.48 -21.56 -14.07
C ASP A 100 0.84 -20.08 -14.28
N ALA A 101 0.23 -19.41 -15.25
CA ALA A 101 0.41 -17.97 -15.45
C ALA A 101 -0.08 -17.17 -14.23
N ALA A 102 -1.24 -17.53 -13.68
CA ALA A 102 -1.77 -16.93 -12.46
C ALA A 102 -0.84 -17.18 -11.27
N ARG A 103 -0.34 -18.41 -11.11
CA ARG A 103 0.58 -18.79 -10.05
C ARG A 103 1.84 -17.92 -10.06
N VAL A 104 2.43 -17.67 -11.22
CA VAL A 104 3.62 -16.79 -11.34
C VAL A 104 3.33 -15.40 -10.80
N LEU A 105 2.21 -14.77 -11.18
CA LEU A 105 1.85 -13.42 -10.69
C LEU A 105 1.59 -13.38 -9.18
N ILE A 106 0.97 -14.43 -8.64
CA ILE A 106 0.60 -14.50 -7.22
C ILE A 106 1.83 -14.79 -6.36
N ASP A 107 2.56 -15.84 -6.70
CA ASP A 107 3.67 -16.37 -5.90
C ASP A 107 4.93 -15.50 -6.05
N GLU A 108 5.32 -15.18 -7.28
CA GLU A 108 6.58 -14.45 -7.51
C GLU A 108 6.44 -12.94 -7.36
N TYR A 109 5.32 -12.37 -7.81
CA TYR A 109 5.10 -10.92 -7.81
C TYR A 109 4.20 -10.44 -6.67
N GLY A 110 3.66 -11.37 -5.88
CA GLY A 110 2.84 -11.04 -4.71
C GLY A 110 1.53 -10.33 -5.06
N MET A 111 0.94 -10.63 -6.22
CA MET A 111 -0.33 -10.06 -6.63
C MET A 111 -1.51 -10.83 -6.02
N HIS A 112 -2.51 -10.12 -5.51
CA HIS A 112 -3.77 -10.74 -5.13
C HIS A 112 -4.46 -11.37 -6.35
N TYR A 113 -5.04 -12.57 -6.21
CA TYR A 113 -5.68 -13.34 -7.30
C TYR A 113 -6.62 -12.49 -8.17
N GLY A 114 -7.49 -11.70 -7.54
CA GLY A 114 -8.43 -10.84 -8.27
C GLY A 114 -7.75 -9.82 -9.20
N ALA A 115 -6.59 -9.30 -8.80
CA ALA A 115 -5.81 -8.38 -9.63
C ALA A 115 -5.05 -9.14 -10.72
N ALA A 116 -4.42 -10.27 -10.39
CA ALA A 116 -3.72 -11.13 -11.35
C ALA A 116 -4.66 -11.61 -12.48
N ARG A 117 -5.87 -12.06 -12.13
CA ARG A 117 -6.92 -12.46 -13.07
C ARG A 117 -7.26 -11.36 -14.08
N LEU A 118 -7.51 -10.15 -13.58
CA LEU A 118 -7.87 -9.02 -14.44
C LEU A 118 -6.68 -8.60 -15.32
N TYR A 119 -5.47 -8.66 -14.79
CA TYR A 119 -4.27 -8.27 -15.52
C TYR A 119 -3.94 -9.26 -16.64
N LEU A 120 -3.96 -10.56 -16.35
CA LEU A 120 -3.79 -11.64 -17.34
C LEU A 120 -4.85 -11.59 -18.44
N ARG A 121 -6.11 -11.33 -18.07
CA ARG A 121 -7.19 -11.17 -19.06
C ARG A 121 -6.91 -10.02 -20.02
N ASN A 122 -6.49 -8.87 -19.50
CA ASN A 122 -6.29 -7.67 -20.30
C ASN A 122 -5.03 -7.74 -21.18
N GLU A 123 -3.92 -8.29 -20.67
CA GLU A 123 -2.61 -8.22 -21.36
C GLU A 123 -2.20 -9.51 -22.09
N ALA A 124 -2.78 -10.65 -21.69
CA ALA A 124 -2.46 -11.98 -22.22
C ALA A 124 -3.68 -12.73 -22.77
N ASN A 125 -4.88 -12.17 -22.70
CA ASN A 125 -6.14 -12.82 -23.10
C ASN A 125 -6.37 -14.18 -22.40
N VAL A 126 -5.90 -14.31 -21.16
CA VAL A 126 -6.06 -15.49 -20.30
C VAL A 126 -7.31 -15.34 -19.44
N HIS A 127 -8.22 -16.31 -19.50
CA HIS A 127 -9.56 -16.20 -18.90
C HIS A 127 -9.71 -17.13 -17.69
N LEU A 128 -9.39 -16.60 -16.51
CA LEU A 128 -9.52 -17.33 -15.25
C LEU A 128 -10.92 -17.14 -14.62
N PRO A 129 -11.42 -18.13 -13.86
CA PRO A 129 -12.72 -18.05 -13.19
C PRO A 129 -12.77 -16.97 -12.10
N GLU A 130 -13.97 -16.55 -11.72
CA GLU A 130 -14.18 -15.55 -10.67
C GLU A 130 -13.63 -15.98 -9.31
N GLN A 131 -13.92 -17.23 -8.95
CA GLN A 131 -13.38 -17.87 -7.76
C GLN A 131 -12.07 -18.54 -8.12
N PRO A 132 -11.07 -18.51 -7.24
CA PRO A 132 -9.80 -19.14 -7.51
C PRO A 132 -9.93 -20.66 -7.66
N PRO A 133 -9.34 -21.26 -8.72
CA PRO A 133 -9.20 -22.71 -8.85
C PRO A 133 -8.55 -23.34 -7.62
N THR A 134 -8.92 -24.59 -7.33
CA THR A 134 -8.36 -25.34 -6.18
C THR A 134 -6.84 -25.41 -6.21
N ALA A 135 -6.24 -25.54 -7.41
CA ALA A 135 -4.80 -25.58 -7.61
C ALA A 135 -4.07 -24.29 -7.16
N LEU A 136 -4.77 -23.15 -7.15
CA LEU A 136 -4.19 -21.86 -6.77
C LEU A 136 -4.37 -21.51 -5.29
N ARG A 137 -5.25 -22.21 -4.56
CA ARG A 137 -5.51 -21.93 -3.15
C ARG A 137 -4.25 -21.86 -2.26
N PRO A 138 -3.25 -22.74 -2.43
CA PRO A 138 -2.03 -22.68 -1.61
C PRO A 138 -1.23 -21.38 -1.77
N PHE A 139 -1.40 -20.66 -2.88
CA PHE A 139 -0.64 -19.46 -3.21
C PHE A 139 -1.40 -18.16 -2.88
N ILE A 140 -2.72 -18.24 -2.70
CA ILE A 140 -3.56 -17.06 -2.46
C ILE A 140 -3.42 -16.55 -1.03
N GLU A 141 -3.25 -17.48 -0.10
CA GLU A 141 -2.89 -17.12 1.25
C GLU A 141 -1.41 -16.73 1.28
N PRO A 142 -1.06 -15.58 1.86
CA PRO A 142 0.32 -15.13 1.93
C PRO A 142 1.17 -16.16 2.66
N ASP A 143 2.27 -16.57 2.05
CA ASP A 143 3.22 -17.44 2.74
C ASP A 143 3.83 -16.71 3.97
N ALA A 144 4.41 -17.49 4.88
CA ALA A 144 5.01 -16.96 6.11
C ALA A 144 6.16 -15.98 5.81
N GLY A 145 6.91 -16.20 4.73
CA GLY A 145 8.00 -15.34 4.29
C GLY A 145 7.51 -13.99 3.77
N MET A 146 6.45 -13.94 2.96
CA MET A 146 5.82 -12.69 2.54
C MET A 146 5.29 -11.94 3.75
N SER A 147 4.58 -12.63 4.63
CA SER A 147 4.04 -12.02 5.86
C SER A 147 5.14 -11.43 6.74
N GLN A 148 6.29 -12.10 6.83
CA GLN A 148 7.46 -11.61 7.59
C GLN A 148 8.15 -10.42 6.90
N ARG A 149 8.32 -10.45 5.58
CA ARG A 149 8.92 -9.34 4.81
C ARG A 149 8.05 -8.09 4.84
N GLU A 150 6.73 -8.28 4.76
CA GLU A 150 5.71 -7.23 4.77
C GLU A 150 5.15 -6.96 6.18
N ALA A 151 5.78 -7.53 7.21
CA ALA A 151 5.44 -7.23 8.59
C ALA A 151 5.66 -5.73 8.80
N MET A 152 4.66 -5.06 9.37
CA MET A 152 4.78 -3.65 9.68
C MET A 152 5.88 -3.47 10.71
N ARG A 153 7.05 -3.03 10.25
CA ARG A 153 8.10 -2.57 11.13
C ARG A 153 7.67 -1.19 11.60
N GLY A 154 7.50 -1.03 12.91
CA GLY A 154 7.50 0.31 13.47
C GLY A 154 8.78 1.00 13.02
N VAL A 155 8.69 2.25 12.58
CA VAL A 155 9.88 3.09 12.59
C VAL A 155 10.28 3.18 14.07
N GLU A 156 11.52 2.85 14.43
CA GLU A 156 11.96 3.04 15.82
C GLU A 156 11.64 4.47 16.25
N GLY A 157 10.93 4.62 17.37
CA GLY A 157 10.42 5.91 17.83
C GLY A 157 9.13 6.38 17.16
N PHE A 158 8.40 5.53 16.43
CA PHE A 158 7.03 5.82 15.96
C PHE A 158 5.98 4.95 16.69
N PRO A 159 4.84 5.53 17.11
CA PRO A 159 4.47 6.93 16.97
C PRO A 159 5.40 7.86 17.74
N LEU A 160 5.76 9.00 17.11
CA LEU A 160 6.69 9.97 17.71
C LEU A 160 6.13 10.37 19.07
N ALA A 161 6.88 10.16 20.15
CA ALA A 161 6.44 10.55 21.50
C ALA A 161 5.96 12.02 21.53
N GLU A 162 6.63 12.85 20.75
CA GLU A 162 6.26 14.23 20.46
C GLU A 162 6.55 14.58 19.00
N VAL A 163 5.66 15.33 18.33
CA VAL A 163 5.96 15.91 17.01
C VAL A 163 6.98 17.04 17.22
N PRO A 164 8.18 17.01 16.63
CA PRO A 164 9.19 18.06 16.81
C PRO A 164 8.64 19.44 16.45
N MET A 165 9.10 20.49 17.13
CA MET A 165 8.58 21.85 16.95
C MET A 165 8.75 22.33 15.51
N GLU A 166 9.82 21.92 14.85
CA GLU A 166 10.16 22.22 13.46
C GLU A 166 9.15 21.64 12.45
N ARG A 167 8.40 20.62 12.87
CA ARG A 167 7.32 19.99 12.08
C ARG A 167 5.93 20.49 12.46
N ARG A 168 5.84 21.39 13.45
CA ARG A 168 4.58 22.07 13.81
C ARG A 168 4.54 23.38 13.02
N GLY A 169 3.66 23.46 12.03
CA GLY A 169 3.33 24.76 11.45
C GLY A 169 2.82 25.73 12.52
N VAL A 170 2.84 27.03 12.24
CA VAL A 170 2.42 28.10 13.16
C VAL A 170 1.07 27.82 13.84
N VAL A 171 0.13 27.25 13.09
CA VAL A 171 -1.18 26.82 13.62
C VAL A 171 -1.02 25.70 14.65
N GLY A 172 -0.26 24.64 14.33
CA GLY A 172 -0.05 23.52 15.24
C GLY A 172 0.65 23.95 16.54
N GLU A 173 1.63 24.85 16.44
CA GLU A 173 2.26 25.44 17.63
C GLU A 173 1.26 26.25 18.47
N THR A 174 0.49 27.13 17.83
CA THR A 174 -0.49 27.99 18.52
C THR A 174 -1.54 27.16 19.24
N VAL A 175 -2.08 26.14 18.58
CA VAL A 175 -3.10 25.26 19.15
C VAL A 175 -2.52 24.42 20.28
N MET A 176 -1.28 23.92 20.16
CA MET A 176 -0.62 23.21 21.27
C MET A 176 -0.43 24.14 22.48
N ARG A 177 0.10 25.35 22.28
CA ARG A 177 0.25 26.34 23.37
C ARG A 177 -1.08 26.70 24.01
N ALA A 178 -2.15 26.83 23.22
CA ALA A 178 -3.50 27.08 23.73
C ALA A 178 -3.99 25.90 24.58
N TRP A 179 -3.78 24.67 24.11
CA TRP A 179 -4.17 23.47 24.84
C TRP A 179 -3.36 23.27 26.12
N SER A 180 -2.04 23.44 26.08
CA SER A 180 -1.15 23.28 27.23
C SER A 180 -1.42 24.32 28.33
N ARG A 181 -2.02 25.45 27.97
CA ARG A 181 -2.49 26.50 28.90
C ARG A 181 -3.95 26.32 29.34
N GLY A 182 -4.62 25.25 28.90
CA GLY A 182 -6.04 24.99 29.21
C GLY A 182 -7.03 25.94 28.52
N LEU A 183 -6.61 26.67 27.49
CA LEU A 183 -7.46 27.63 26.76
C LEU A 183 -8.42 26.96 25.78
N ILE A 184 -8.11 25.73 25.36
CA ILE A 184 -9.01 24.92 24.52
C ILE A 184 -9.17 23.52 25.10
N PRO A 185 -10.36 22.91 24.97
CA PRO A 185 -10.59 21.56 25.44
C PRO A 185 -9.84 20.54 24.57
N ARG A 186 -9.58 19.37 25.16
CA ARG A 186 -8.89 18.25 24.48
C ARG A 186 -9.55 17.83 23.16
N THR A 187 -10.88 17.88 23.10
CA THR A 187 -11.65 17.56 21.88
C THR A 187 -11.32 18.51 20.74
N ALA A 188 -11.15 19.80 21.02
CA ALA A 188 -10.73 20.81 20.05
C ALA A 188 -9.27 20.60 19.61
N ALA A 189 -8.36 20.33 20.55
CA ALA A 189 -6.96 20.03 20.21
C ALA A 189 -6.83 18.77 19.34
N ARG A 190 -7.63 17.73 19.60
CA ARG A 190 -7.69 16.49 18.80
C ARG A 190 -8.25 16.74 17.41
N PHE A 191 -9.31 17.53 17.30
CA PHE A 191 -9.88 17.93 16.01
C PHE A 191 -8.86 18.69 15.16
N LEU A 192 -8.00 19.49 15.81
CA LEU A 192 -6.94 20.28 15.18
C LEU A 192 -5.63 19.49 14.98
N GLY A 193 -5.60 18.19 15.30
CA GLY A 193 -4.46 17.30 15.02
C GLY A 193 -3.25 17.48 15.93
N VAL A 194 -3.42 18.03 17.14
CA VAL A 194 -2.33 18.31 18.11
C VAL A 194 -2.57 17.63 19.46
N THR A 195 -2.84 16.33 19.43
CA THR A 195 -2.80 15.49 20.64
C THR A 195 -1.44 14.83 20.76
N PRO A 196 -0.73 14.94 21.91
CA PRO A 196 0.50 14.19 22.15
C PRO A 196 0.25 12.70 22.04
N VAL A 197 1.15 12.01 21.37
CA VAL A 197 1.07 10.56 21.13
C VAL A 197 1.04 9.76 22.43
N ALA A 198 1.77 10.20 23.46
CA ALA A 198 1.82 9.55 24.77
C ALA A 198 0.44 9.38 25.43
N GLU A 199 -0.53 10.25 25.12
CA GLU A 199 -1.91 10.13 25.63
C GLU A 199 -2.81 9.19 24.81
N ILE A 200 -2.40 8.84 23.59
CA ILE A 200 -3.14 7.91 22.71
C ILE A 200 -2.88 6.46 23.15
N GLU A 201 -1.67 6.18 23.66
CA GLU A 201 -1.22 4.82 23.99
C GLU A 201 -1.59 4.37 25.41
N THR A 202 -1.72 5.30 26.35
CA THR A 202 -2.00 5.02 27.78
C THR A 202 -3.38 4.43 28.08
N ARG A 203 -4.23 4.19 27.07
CA ARG A 203 -5.58 3.59 27.24
C ARG A 203 -5.78 2.21 26.62
N ARG A 204 -4.77 1.56 26.05
CA ARG A 204 -4.88 0.12 25.71
C ARG A 204 -4.46 -0.71 26.92
N GLY A 205 -5.45 -1.21 27.67
CA GLY A 205 -5.23 -2.13 28.79
C GLY A 205 -4.52 -3.44 28.38
N PRO A 206 -4.01 -4.22 29.35
CA PRO A 206 -3.13 -5.35 29.09
C PRO A 206 -3.90 -6.49 28.41
N SER A 207 -3.58 -6.74 27.14
CA SER A 207 -3.99 -7.91 26.39
C SER A 207 -3.00 -9.05 26.66
N SER A 208 -3.45 -10.03 27.43
CA SER A 208 -2.83 -11.32 27.72
C SER A 208 -2.07 -11.94 26.53
N THR A 209 -0.75 -12.10 26.68
CA THR A 209 0.11 -12.89 25.80
C THR A 209 0.10 -14.36 26.23
N ARG A 210 -0.30 -15.27 25.34
CA ARG A 210 -0.08 -16.72 25.48
C ARG A 210 0.78 -17.21 24.31
N THR A 211 2.01 -17.55 24.63
CA THR A 211 3.02 -18.07 23.70
C THR A 211 2.88 -19.60 23.58
N SER A 212 2.85 -20.14 22.36
CA SER A 212 3.03 -21.57 22.11
C SER A 212 3.94 -21.76 20.90
N GLN A 213 5.05 -22.47 21.13
CA GLN A 213 6.02 -22.88 20.14
C GLN A 213 5.68 -24.28 19.61
N ARG A 214 5.96 -24.54 18.32
CA ARG A 214 6.22 -25.90 17.80
C ARG A 214 7.21 -25.85 16.63
N PRO A 215 8.19 -26.78 16.54
CA PRO A 215 9.23 -26.79 15.51
C PRO A 215 8.94 -27.89 14.44
N PRO A 216 9.87 -28.21 13.53
CA PRO A 216 9.91 -27.78 12.12
C PRO A 216 9.60 -28.94 11.16
N SER A 217 9.48 -28.69 9.84
CA SER A 217 9.70 -29.77 8.88
C SER A 217 10.23 -29.35 7.50
N ARG A 218 11.33 -30.02 7.14
CA ARG A 218 11.75 -30.55 5.83
C ARG A 218 10.91 -30.14 4.61
N ALA A 219 11.41 -29.22 3.79
CA ALA A 219 10.95 -29.05 2.40
C ALA A 219 11.98 -28.37 1.46
N ASP A 220 13.28 -28.57 1.67
CA ASP A 220 14.34 -27.96 0.84
C ASP A 220 14.86 -28.93 -0.24
N GLU A 221 13.97 -29.45 -1.09
CA GLU A 221 14.36 -30.31 -2.21
C GLU A 221 13.60 -29.99 -3.52
N VAL A 222 13.40 -28.72 -3.89
CA VAL A 222 13.07 -28.34 -5.29
C VAL A 222 13.58 -26.92 -5.61
N ARG A 223 14.90 -26.75 -5.81
CA ARG A 223 15.47 -25.55 -6.47
C ARG A 223 16.42 -25.97 -7.58
N ALA A 224 15.84 -26.36 -8.72
CA ALA A 224 16.56 -26.44 -9.97
C ALA A 224 15.57 -26.23 -11.10
N ILE A 225 15.47 -24.99 -11.59
CA ILE A 225 15.16 -24.54 -12.97
C ILE A 225 14.98 -23.01 -12.89
N LEU A 226 15.75 -22.30 -13.73
CA LEU A 226 15.89 -20.83 -13.90
C LEU A 226 17.09 -20.17 -13.16
N PRO A 227 17.96 -19.44 -13.88
CA PRO A 227 19.06 -18.70 -13.28
C PRO A 227 18.53 -17.44 -12.54
N ASP A 228 18.99 -17.32 -11.30
CA ASP A 228 19.06 -16.14 -10.42
C ASP A 228 18.00 -15.03 -10.59
N ALA A 229 16.81 -15.27 -10.02
CA ALA A 229 15.76 -14.25 -9.86
C ALA A 229 16.03 -13.28 -8.69
N ASP A 230 16.99 -13.57 -7.81
CA ASP A 230 17.21 -12.78 -6.59
C ASP A 230 17.98 -11.48 -6.88
N ALA A 231 18.83 -11.45 -7.92
CA ALA A 231 19.52 -10.23 -8.37
C ALA A 231 18.59 -9.21 -9.06
N PHE A 232 17.48 -9.64 -9.66
CA PHE A 232 16.55 -8.76 -10.39
C PHE A 232 15.47 -8.14 -9.49
N ARG A 233 15.11 -8.80 -8.38
CA ARG A 233 13.99 -8.42 -7.51
C ARG A 233 14.20 -7.14 -6.69
N CYS A 234 15.46 -6.75 -6.42
CA CYS A 234 15.74 -5.59 -5.57
C CYS A 234 16.08 -4.31 -6.38
N LEU A 235 16.72 -4.45 -7.55
CA LEU A 235 17.27 -3.32 -8.28
C LEU A 235 16.26 -2.59 -9.18
N HIS A 236 15.26 -3.27 -9.73
CA HIS A 236 14.33 -2.63 -10.66
C HIS A 236 13.23 -1.82 -9.94
N GLY A 237 12.71 -2.32 -8.81
CA GLY A 237 11.70 -1.61 -8.02
C GLY A 237 12.23 -0.34 -7.36
N LEU A 238 13.45 -0.38 -6.81
CA LEU A 238 14.09 0.78 -6.17
C LEU A 238 14.50 1.86 -7.19
N ARG A 239 15.06 1.47 -8.35
CA ARG A 239 15.43 2.45 -9.39
C ARG A 239 14.24 3.16 -10.02
N LEU A 240 13.11 2.47 -10.15
CA LEU A 240 11.85 3.09 -10.61
C LEU A 240 11.28 4.06 -9.55
N LEU A 241 11.40 3.72 -8.27
CA LEU A 241 10.99 4.59 -7.17
C LEU A 241 11.86 5.86 -7.11
N ASP A 242 13.19 5.71 -7.18
CA ASP A 242 14.13 6.84 -7.14
C ASP A 242 13.95 7.78 -8.34
N ALA A 243 13.77 7.24 -9.56
CA ALA A 243 13.50 8.05 -10.75
C ALA A 243 12.15 8.79 -10.68
N THR A 244 11.13 8.16 -10.09
CA THR A 244 9.82 8.79 -9.88
C THR A 244 9.90 9.87 -8.81
N LEU A 245 10.63 9.64 -7.71
CA LEU A 245 10.83 10.62 -6.65
C LEU A 245 11.69 11.81 -7.10
N ASP A 246 12.68 11.59 -7.96
CA ASP A 246 13.48 12.66 -8.55
C ASP A 246 12.67 13.50 -9.56
N ALA A 247 11.73 12.89 -10.29
CA ALA A 247 10.78 13.61 -11.15
C ALA A 247 9.77 14.47 -10.35
N LEU A 248 9.50 14.11 -9.09
CA LEU A 248 8.61 14.85 -8.18
C LEU A 248 9.32 15.99 -7.43
N ARG A 249 10.64 16.18 -7.62
CA ARG A 249 11.34 17.32 -7.01
C ARG A 249 10.95 18.61 -7.74
N PRO A 250 10.52 19.66 -7.03
CA PRO A 250 10.20 20.93 -7.65
C PRO A 250 11.45 21.48 -8.34
N THR A 251 11.39 21.62 -9.67
CA THR A 251 12.43 22.32 -10.42
C THR A 251 12.37 23.79 -10.03
N GLY A 252 13.35 24.22 -9.23
CA GLY A 252 13.46 25.62 -8.84
C GLY A 252 13.46 26.49 -10.08
N ARG A 253 12.41 27.30 -10.25
CA ARG A 253 12.39 28.36 -11.25
C ARG A 253 13.56 29.29 -10.94
N ARG A 254 14.57 29.26 -11.80
CA ARG A 254 15.58 30.32 -11.86
C ARG A 254 14.86 31.59 -12.28
N SER A 255 14.72 32.52 -11.33
CA SER A 255 14.42 33.93 -11.57
C SER A 255 15.58 34.61 -12.28
#